data_AF-A0A956YRA7-F1
#
_entry.id   AF-A0A956YRA7-F1
#
_cell.length_a   1.000
_cell.length_b   1.000
_cell.length_c   1.000
_cell.angle_alpha   90.00
_cell.angle_beta   90.00
_cell.angle_gamma   90.00
#
_symmetry.space_group_name_H-M   'P 1'
#
loop_
_entity.id
_entity.type
_entity.pdbx_description
1 polymer ?
#
loop_
_entity_poly.entity_id
_entity_poly.type
_entity_poly.pdbx_seq_one_letter_code
_entity_poly.pdbx_strand_id
1 'polypeptide(L)'
;MTNEPQQNGPAENGRTTSWRESLSNPAVLIAGGIALVALLAVVVLSIILWQNGDDEADTAVSGTPTPFNSSNDTFTGEALVVGMSDSSTISVTLDVPVTLGLPGQQFNVQTQIIGADGTWTPTTDAAEAGTAVWVYGSIVNYVVGLPDSEANRALLEGLAPGDEMVLATRGGTRFTFSFNNRSTVPVTNRDIFAQNSPGITLLLLGSEGNERLVVNGRYVVAETNNAGGSVVNLGETAQLENVQITVNSTTYIADRPEIPPGFALFLVDYQIQNVGLTALDSGNLQLGLVDSLGNQYVVSPVAAQLGNFPSLAGFLNANQVTQASAGYQVPLGLESNTLSWVVTNRSSGAQVYVSLPFTGGSAVAEGLSISLARVEVSTDLTSLILGGQITNLSTQP
;
A
#
# COMPACT_ATOMS: atom_id res chain seq x y z
N MET A 1 -78.90 -10.62 -45.93
CA MET A 1 -80.20 -10.29 -45.33
C MET A 1 -80.34 -11.15 -44.09
N THR A 2 -80.02 -10.60 -42.92
CA THR A 2 -80.95 -9.94 -41.97
C THR A 2 -81.73 -10.96 -41.13
N ASN A 3 -81.49 -10.86 -39.82
CA ASN A 3 -82.32 -11.30 -38.69
C ASN A 3 -82.37 -12.79 -38.38
N GLU A 4 -81.79 -13.16 -37.24
CA GLU A 4 -82.55 -13.91 -36.24
C GLU A 4 -82.33 -13.33 -34.83
N PRO A 5 -83.37 -13.36 -33.97
CA PRO A 5 -83.44 -12.62 -32.70
C PRO A 5 -83.01 -13.46 -31.49
N GLN A 6 -82.59 -12.77 -30.42
CA GLN A 6 -82.48 -13.32 -29.07
C GLN A 6 -83.73 -12.99 -28.25
N GLN A 7 -84.45 -14.02 -27.78
CA GLN A 7 -85.09 -14.04 -26.44
C GLN A 7 -85.70 -15.41 -26.13
N ASN A 8 -85.23 -16.09 -25.08
CA ASN A 8 -86.03 -16.48 -23.91
C ASN A 8 -85.28 -17.44 -22.97
N GLY A 9 -85.57 -17.31 -21.68
CA GLY A 9 -84.77 -17.73 -20.53
C GLY A 9 -84.57 -19.23 -20.31
N PRO A 10 -83.68 -19.60 -19.38
CA PRO A 10 -83.57 -20.97 -18.89
C PRO A 10 -84.47 -21.20 -17.68
N ALA A 11 -85.22 -22.31 -17.70
CA ALA A 11 -85.82 -22.91 -16.51
C ALA A 11 -84.96 -24.09 -16.04
N GLU A 12 -84.82 -24.16 -14.73
CA GLU A 12 -84.05 -25.09 -13.91
C GLU A 12 -84.32 -26.57 -14.23
N ASN A 13 -83.33 -27.43 -13.98
CA ASN A 13 -83.54 -28.68 -13.25
C ASN A 13 -82.22 -29.22 -12.71
N GLY A 14 -82.14 -29.23 -11.38
CA GLY A 14 -81.00 -29.71 -10.62
C GLY A 14 -80.81 -31.22 -10.72
N ARG A 15 -79.54 -31.64 -10.67
CA ARG A 15 -79.14 -32.97 -10.20
C ARG A 15 -78.12 -32.79 -9.09
N THR A 16 -78.56 -33.13 -7.88
CA THR A 16 -77.75 -33.29 -6.69
C THR A 16 -76.88 -34.53 -6.82
N THR A 17 -75.60 -34.36 -7.15
CA THR A 17 -74.60 -35.44 -7.00
C THR A 17 -74.13 -35.50 -5.55
N SER A 18 -74.32 -36.66 -4.95
CA SER A 18 -74.08 -36.92 -3.53
C SER A 18 -72.58 -36.98 -3.21
N TRP A 19 -72.16 -36.25 -2.19
CA TRP A 19 -70.76 -36.14 -1.74
C TRP A 19 -70.12 -37.46 -1.26
N ARG A 20 -70.91 -38.53 -1.16
CA ARG A 20 -70.45 -39.84 -0.65
C ARG A 20 -69.80 -40.73 -1.70
N GLU A 21 -69.96 -40.44 -2.99
CA GLU A 21 -69.33 -41.23 -4.08
C GLU A 21 -67.90 -40.76 -4.41
N SER A 22 -67.46 -39.61 -3.89
CA SER A 22 -66.11 -39.08 -4.15
C SER A 22 -65.01 -39.70 -3.28
N LEU A 23 -65.33 -40.47 -2.25
CA LEU A 23 -64.36 -41.02 -1.28
C LEU A 23 -63.79 -42.40 -1.65
N SER A 24 -64.13 -42.95 -2.82
CA SER A 24 -63.66 -44.28 -3.26
C SER A 24 -62.76 -44.26 -4.50
N ASN A 25 -62.29 -43.08 -4.92
CA ASN A 25 -61.35 -42.94 -6.02
C ASN A 25 -59.90 -42.93 -5.48
N PRO A 26 -58.99 -43.82 -5.92
CA PRO A 26 -57.60 -43.84 -5.45
C PRO A 26 -56.88 -42.50 -5.67
N ALA A 27 -57.28 -41.72 -6.67
CA ALA A 27 -56.76 -40.37 -6.88
C ALA A 27 -57.13 -39.39 -5.74
N VAL A 28 -58.31 -39.53 -5.13
CA VAL A 28 -58.77 -38.71 -4.00
C VAL A 28 -58.07 -39.13 -2.70
N LEU A 29 -57.76 -40.42 -2.55
CA LEU A 29 -56.94 -40.91 -1.43
C LEU A 29 -55.48 -40.43 -1.51
N ILE A 30 -54.89 -40.39 -2.70
CA ILE A 30 -53.54 -39.84 -2.91
C ILE A 30 -53.54 -38.32 -2.69
N ALA A 31 -54.52 -37.60 -3.23
CA ALA A 31 -54.66 -36.17 -3.00
C ALA A 31 -54.91 -35.85 -1.51
N GLY A 32 -55.70 -36.67 -0.81
CA GLY A 32 -55.90 -36.58 0.64
C GLY A 32 -54.63 -36.86 1.44
N GLY A 33 -53.82 -37.84 1.01
CA GLY A 33 -52.51 -38.13 1.60
C GLY A 33 -51.52 -36.97 1.43
N ILE A 34 -51.45 -36.38 0.24
CA ILE A 34 -50.60 -35.21 -0.04
C ILE A 34 -51.06 -34.00 0.79
N ALA A 35 -52.37 -33.77 0.88
CA ALA A 35 -52.92 -32.70 1.70
C ALA A 35 -52.60 -32.89 3.19
N LEU A 36 -52.63 -34.13 3.69
CA LEU A 36 -52.28 -34.45 5.07
C LEU A 36 -50.78 -34.25 5.35
N VAL A 37 -49.91 -34.64 4.41
CA VAL A 37 -48.46 -34.40 4.52
C VAL A 37 -48.13 -32.92 4.44
N ALA A 38 -48.79 -32.16 3.56
CA ALA A 38 -48.63 -30.71 3.48
C ALA A 38 -49.09 -30.02 4.76
N LEU A 39 -50.20 -30.47 5.37
CA LEU A 39 -50.69 -29.94 6.63
C LEU A 39 -49.74 -30.28 7.79
N LEU A 40 -49.18 -31.50 7.81
CA LEU A 40 -48.12 -31.87 8.76
C LEU A 40 -46.85 -31.04 8.57
N ALA A 41 -46.44 -30.77 7.33
CA ALA A 41 -45.31 -29.91 7.04
C ALA A 41 -45.54 -28.47 7.52
N VAL A 42 -46.76 -27.93 7.35
CA VAL A 42 -47.15 -26.62 7.88
C VAL A 42 -47.12 -26.64 9.41
N VAL A 43 -47.64 -27.68 10.06
CA VAL A 43 -47.61 -27.79 11.54
C VAL A 43 -46.18 -27.89 12.05
N VAL A 44 -45.31 -28.67 11.40
CA VAL A 44 -43.88 -28.76 11.75
C VAL A 44 -43.18 -27.41 11.53
N LEU A 45 -43.47 -26.73 10.42
CA LEU A 45 -42.93 -25.39 10.15
C LEU A 45 -43.44 -24.36 11.17
N SER A 46 -44.71 -24.44 11.57
CA SER A 46 -45.29 -23.61 12.62
C SER A 46 -44.64 -23.88 13.98
N ILE A 47 -44.31 -25.14 14.30
CA ILE A 47 -43.59 -25.50 15.53
C ILE A 47 -42.14 -25.00 15.48
N ILE A 48 -41.47 -25.08 14.33
CA ILE A 48 -40.11 -24.54 14.16
C ILE A 48 -40.12 -23.00 14.28
N LEU A 49 -41.12 -22.34 13.71
CA LEU A 49 -41.30 -20.90 13.85
C LEU A 49 -41.66 -20.48 15.29
N TRP A 50 -42.40 -21.31 16.03
CA TRP A 50 -42.70 -21.06 17.44
C TRP A 50 -41.52 -21.37 18.37
N GLN A 51 -40.72 -22.39 18.10
CA GLN A 51 -39.49 -22.66 18.86
C GLN A 51 -38.41 -21.59 18.61
N ASN A 52 -38.43 -20.94 17.45
CA ASN A 52 -37.62 -19.75 17.16
C ASN A 52 -38.33 -18.42 17.48
N GLY A 53 -39.53 -18.47 18.07
CA GLY A 53 -40.45 -17.32 18.19
C GLY A 53 -40.46 -16.63 19.55
N ASP A 54 -39.66 -17.08 20.51
CA ASP A 54 -39.53 -16.45 21.85
C ASP A 54 -38.18 -15.75 22.04
N ASP A 55 -37.71 -15.05 21.00
CA ASP A 55 -36.70 -13.98 21.12
C ASP A 55 -37.13 -12.75 20.29
N GLU A 56 -38.39 -12.30 20.46
CA GLU A 56 -38.74 -10.89 20.22
C GLU A 56 -38.40 -10.07 21.47
N ALA A 57 -37.10 -9.86 21.66
CA ALA A 57 -36.59 -8.64 22.27
C ALA A 57 -36.14 -7.71 21.14
N ASP A 58 -36.78 -6.54 21.07
CA ASP A 58 -36.44 -5.35 20.27
C ASP A 58 -35.12 -5.42 19.49
N THR A 59 -35.22 -5.60 18.17
CA THR A 59 -34.17 -5.14 17.24
C THR A 59 -34.42 -3.69 16.84
N ALA A 60 -34.77 -2.85 17.82
CA ALA A 60 -34.25 -1.50 17.80
C ALA A 60 -32.76 -1.64 18.10
N VAL A 61 -31.91 -1.31 17.13
CA VAL A 61 -30.49 -1.02 17.36
C VAL A 61 -30.41 0.25 18.22
N SER A 62 -30.80 0.13 19.49
CA SER A 62 -30.25 0.94 20.56
C SER A 62 -28.89 0.33 20.81
N GLY A 63 -27.88 0.81 20.08
CA GLY A 63 -26.51 0.67 20.52
C GLY A 63 -26.42 1.36 21.87
N THR A 64 -26.63 0.62 22.96
CA THR A 64 -26.03 0.97 24.24
C THR A 64 -24.55 1.04 23.90
N PRO A 65 -23.91 2.23 23.95
CA PRO A 65 -22.48 2.30 23.73
C PRO A 65 -21.88 1.35 24.76
N THR A 66 -21.13 0.36 24.28
CA THR A 66 -20.16 -0.32 25.13
C THR A 66 -19.42 0.79 25.87
N PRO A 67 -19.48 0.87 27.20
CA PRO A 67 -18.76 1.91 27.90
C PRO A 67 -17.30 1.73 27.52
N PHE A 68 -16.74 2.73 26.84
CA PHE A 68 -15.30 2.81 26.70
C PHE A 68 -14.76 2.79 28.11
N ASN A 69 -13.95 1.77 28.40
CA ASN A 69 -13.30 1.65 29.68
C ASN A 69 -12.56 2.96 29.93
N SER A 70 -13.06 3.75 30.89
CA SER A 70 -12.44 4.98 31.32
C SER A 70 -11.32 4.60 32.26
N SER A 71 -10.24 4.08 31.70
CA SER A 71 -9.04 3.74 32.44
C SER A 71 -7.84 3.96 31.55
N ASN A 72 -6.90 4.73 32.09
CA ASN A 72 -5.56 5.02 31.58
C ASN A 72 -4.76 3.74 31.24
N ASP A 73 -5.11 3.03 30.16
CA ASP A 73 -4.39 1.83 29.75
C ASP A 73 -3.44 2.12 28.59
N THR A 74 -2.17 1.87 28.89
CA THR A 74 -1.04 2.01 27.99
C THR A 74 -1.09 0.85 26.99
N PHE A 75 -1.43 1.11 25.73
CA PHE A 75 -1.54 0.05 24.72
C PHE A 75 -0.18 -0.56 24.33
N THR A 76 0.05 -1.77 24.80
CA THR A 76 1.01 -2.73 24.24
C THR A 76 0.40 -3.41 23.00
N GLY A 77 0.63 -2.83 21.83
CA GLY A 77 0.70 -3.54 20.53
C GLY A 77 -0.44 -4.50 20.14
N GLU A 78 -1.67 -4.02 19.96
CA GLU A 78 -2.72 -4.83 19.32
C GLU A 78 -2.68 -4.76 17.79
N ALA A 79 -2.85 -5.93 17.15
CA ALA A 79 -2.84 -6.12 15.71
C ALA A 79 -4.22 -5.83 15.09
N LEU A 80 -4.24 -5.13 13.95
CA LEU A 80 -5.45 -4.88 13.17
C LEU A 80 -5.86 -6.17 12.43
N VAL A 81 -6.99 -6.77 12.81
CA VAL A 81 -7.56 -7.94 12.11
C VAL A 81 -8.45 -7.44 10.98
N VAL A 82 -7.94 -7.50 9.74
CA VAL A 82 -8.77 -7.29 8.54
C VAL A 82 -9.38 -8.63 8.15
N GLY A 83 -10.70 -8.75 8.25
CA GLY A 83 -11.43 -9.93 7.83
C GLY A 83 -11.46 -10.03 6.30
N MET A 84 -10.58 -10.86 5.72
CA MET A 84 -10.80 -11.45 4.41
C MET A 84 -11.42 -12.84 4.61
N SER A 85 -12.51 -13.09 3.87
CA SER A 85 -13.24 -14.34 3.81
C SER A 85 -12.30 -15.54 3.61
N ASP A 86 -12.46 -16.52 4.50
CA ASP A 86 -11.92 -17.88 4.54
C ASP A 86 -10.47 -18.08 4.06
N SER A 87 -9.57 -18.13 5.05
CA SER A 87 -8.17 -18.61 5.01
C SER A 87 -7.07 -17.61 4.62
N SER A 88 -6.86 -16.55 5.41
CA SER A 88 -5.54 -16.10 5.89
C SER A 88 -5.65 -14.73 6.58
N THR A 89 -5.52 -14.71 7.91
CA THR A 89 -5.38 -13.46 8.67
C THR A 89 -3.95 -12.94 8.50
N ILE A 90 -3.77 -11.92 7.66
CA ILE A 90 -2.53 -11.13 7.65
C ILE A 90 -2.66 -10.14 8.82
N SER A 91 -1.97 -10.43 9.93
CA SER A 91 -1.78 -9.44 10.99
C SER A 91 -0.77 -8.40 10.50
N VAL A 92 -1.25 -7.29 9.93
CA VAL A 92 -0.41 -6.13 9.65
C VAL A 92 -0.22 -5.39 10.97
N THR A 93 0.89 -5.65 11.65
CA THR A 93 1.32 -4.78 12.75
C THR A 93 1.75 -3.46 12.14
N LEU A 94 0.90 -2.43 12.25
CA LEU A 94 1.22 -1.09 11.82
C LEU A 94 2.43 -0.59 12.60
N ASP A 95 3.48 -0.16 11.90
CA ASP A 95 4.68 0.37 12.55
C ASP A 95 4.38 1.77 13.11
N VAL A 96 4.08 1.81 14.41
CA VAL A 96 3.60 3.03 15.07
C VAL A 96 4.76 4.00 15.36
N PRO A 97 4.60 5.31 15.10
CA PRO A 97 5.53 6.33 15.55
C PRO A 97 5.65 6.34 17.08
N VAL A 98 6.88 6.45 17.58
CA VAL A 98 7.18 6.52 19.03
C VAL A 98 7.85 7.82 19.43
N THR A 99 8.58 8.47 18.52
CA THR A 99 9.20 9.78 18.81
C THR A 99 9.14 10.69 17.59
N LEU A 100 9.02 11.99 17.85
CA LEU A 100 9.13 13.07 16.88
C LEU A 100 10.26 14.01 17.34
N GLY A 101 11.28 14.17 16.52
CA GLY A 101 12.35 15.15 16.69
C GLY A 101 12.08 16.37 15.82
N LEU A 102 12.10 17.55 16.45
CA LEU A 102 12.15 18.86 15.82
C LEU A 102 13.50 19.52 16.18
N PRO A 103 13.93 20.59 15.48
CA PRO A 103 15.19 21.26 15.81
C PRO A 103 15.25 21.67 17.28
N GLY A 104 16.20 21.07 18.02
CA GLY A 104 16.41 21.36 19.44
C GLY A 104 15.41 20.76 20.42
N GLN A 105 14.41 19.98 19.97
CA GLN A 105 13.39 19.38 20.86
C GLN A 105 12.91 18.01 20.39
N GLN A 106 12.69 17.09 21.32
CA GLN A 106 12.13 15.77 21.04
C GLN A 106 10.83 15.56 21.82
N PHE A 107 9.85 14.93 21.16
CA PHE A 107 8.54 14.61 21.69
C PHE A 107 8.32 13.09 21.66
N ASN A 108 7.67 12.58 22.69
CA ASN A 108 7.12 11.23 22.67
C ASN A 108 5.84 11.25 21.84
N VAL A 109 5.63 10.25 20.99
CA VAL A 109 4.44 10.18 20.14
C VAL A 109 3.47 9.16 20.70
N GLN A 110 2.27 9.61 21.01
CA GLN A 110 1.14 8.77 21.40
C GLN A 110 0.22 8.56 20.22
N THR A 111 -0.31 7.35 20.08
CA THR A 111 -1.26 7.02 19.02
C THR A 111 -2.67 7.44 19.44
N GLN A 112 -3.39 8.09 18.54
CA GLN A 112 -4.78 8.48 18.75
C GLN A 112 -5.66 8.05 17.58
N ILE A 113 -6.83 7.53 17.89
CA ILE A 113 -7.86 7.18 16.90
C ILE A 113 -8.82 8.36 16.79
N ILE A 114 -9.05 8.85 15.57
CA ILE A 114 -10.08 9.87 15.32
C ILE A 114 -11.44 9.18 15.28
N GLY A 115 -12.42 9.75 15.98
CA GLY A 115 -13.80 9.26 15.98
C GLY A 115 -14.49 9.35 14.62
N ALA A 116 -15.65 8.70 14.48
CA ALA A 116 -16.42 8.65 13.23
C ALA A 116 -16.93 10.02 12.74
N ASP A 117 -16.94 11.03 13.61
CA ASP A 117 -17.26 12.41 13.28
C ASP A 117 -16.15 13.09 12.44
N GLY A 118 -14.94 12.50 12.41
CA GLY A 118 -13.79 12.99 11.66
C GLY A 118 -13.23 14.30 12.21
N THR A 119 -13.63 14.68 13.42
CA THR A 119 -13.14 15.87 14.11
C THR A 119 -11.99 15.44 15.01
N TRP A 120 -10.83 16.04 14.79
CA TRP A 120 -9.67 15.77 15.61
C TRP A 120 -9.40 16.94 16.55
N THR A 121 -9.97 16.83 17.74
CA THR A 121 -9.81 17.76 18.87
C THR A 121 -9.40 16.94 20.09
N PRO A 122 -8.14 16.47 20.16
CA PRO A 122 -7.64 15.80 21.35
C PRO A 122 -7.90 16.66 22.58
N THR A 123 -8.46 16.05 23.63
CA THR A 123 -8.51 16.66 24.96
C THR A 123 -7.09 16.95 25.40
N THR A 124 -6.87 18.17 25.85
CA THR A 124 -5.58 18.74 26.29
C THR A 124 -4.88 17.91 27.38
N ASP A 125 -5.59 16.98 28.02
CA ASP A 125 -5.06 16.09 29.06
C ASP A 125 -4.11 15.01 28.50
N ALA A 126 -4.22 14.65 27.21
CA ALA A 126 -3.28 13.73 26.56
C ALA A 126 -2.01 14.43 26.04
N ALA A 127 -1.99 15.76 26.07
CA ALA A 127 -0.93 16.58 25.51
C ALA A 127 -0.12 17.25 26.62
N GLU A 128 0.48 16.42 27.49
CA GLU A 128 1.50 16.87 28.44
C GLU A 128 2.67 17.53 27.69
N ALA A 129 3.35 18.49 28.33
CA ALA A 129 4.52 19.15 27.76
C ALA A 129 5.57 18.10 27.36
N GLY A 130 5.84 17.98 26.05
CA GLY A 130 6.77 16.96 25.50
C GLY A 130 6.10 15.72 24.90
N THR A 131 4.76 15.67 24.85
CA THR A 131 4.00 14.62 24.16
C THR A 131 3.35 15.19 22.89
N ALA A 132 3.50 14.47 21.80
CA ALA A 132 2.82 14.69 20.53
C ALA A 132 1.84 13.54 20.27
N VAL A 133 0.75 13.81 19.57
CA VAL A 133 -0.28 12.81 19.24
C VAL A 133 -0.30 12.53 17.75
N TRP A 134 -0.23 11.28 17.35
CA TRP A 134 -0.30 10.86 15.95
C TRP A 134 -1.64 10.23 15.63
N VAL A 135 -2.18 10.56 14.46
CA VAL A 135 -3.43 10.00 13.95
C VAL A 135 -3.18 8.59 13.45
N TYR A 136 -3.79 7.62 14.11
CA TYR A 136 -3.71 6.21 13.73
C TYR A 136 -4.11 5.99 12.26
N GLY A 137 -3.27 5.27 11.52
CA GLY A 137 -3.48 4.97 10.10
C GLY A 137 -2.90 6.00 9.12
N SER A 138 -2.36 7.13 9.60
CA SER A 138 -1.69 8.13 8.75
C SER A 138 -0.23 7.74 8.48
N ILE A 139 -0.02 6.81 7.55
CA ILE A 139 1.28 6.18 7.26
C ILE A 139 1.99 6.68 6.00
N VAL A 140 1.29 7.37 5.10
CA VAL A 140 1.89 7.99 3.92
C VAL A 140 2.28 9.43 4.24
N ASN A 141 1.32 10.18 4.79
CA ASN A 141 1.54 11.51 5.37
C ASN A 141 1.29 11.39 6.87
N TYR A 142 2.36 11.42 7.67
CA TYR A 142 2.24 11.28 9.12
C TYR A 142 1.60 12.52 9.71
N VAL A 143 0.39 12.39 10.25
CA VAL A 143 -0.34 13.51 10.85
C VAL A 143 -0.11 13.52 12.36
N VAL A 144 0.63 14.51 12.84
CA VAL A 144 1.05 14.63 14.23
C VAL A 144 0.63 15.98 14.80
N GLY A 145 0.10 15.97 16.01
CA GLY A 145 -0.41 17.13 16.69
C GLY A 145 0.41 17.41 17.95
N LEU A 146 0.68 18.68 18.19
CA LEU A 146 1.39 19.21 19.35
C LEU A 146 0.44 20.10 20.14
N PRO A 147 0.49 20.10 21.49
CA PRO A 147 -0.32 21.03 22.29
C PRO A 147 0.07 22.48 21.98
N ASP A 148 -0.93 23.37 21.97
CA ASP A 148 -0.70 24.80 21.93
C ASP A 148 -0.03 25.25 23.23
N SER A 149 1.22 25.65 23.09
CA SER A 149 2.01 26.32 24.11
C SER A 149 2.90 27.34 23.41
N GLU A 150 3.30 28.40 24.12
CA GLU A 150 4.18 29.42 23.58
C GLU A 150 5.48 28.80 22.99
N ALA A 151 6.01 27.77 23.66
CA ALA A 151 7.20 27.04 23.21
C ALA A 151 6.96 26.26 21.89
N ASN A 152 5.91 25.45 21.81
CA ASN A 152 5.62 24.67 20.59
C ASN A 152 5.22 25.57 19.43
N ARG A 153 4.51 26.66 19.71
CA ARG A 153 4.15 27.68 18.72
C ARG A 153 5.40 28.33 18.15
N ALA A 154 6.29 28.82 19.02
CA ALA A 154 7.56 29.41 18.60
C ALA A 154 8.43 28.41 17.83
N LEU A 155 8.42 27.12 18.22
CA LEU A 155 9.14 26.06 17.52
C LEU A 155 8.61 25.86 16.10
N LEU A 156 7.29 25.68 15.93
CA LEU A 156 6.68 25.51 14.61
C LEU A 156 6.75 26.79 13.76
N GLU A 157 6.71 27.97 14.39
CA GLU A 157 6.89 29.25 13.72
C GLU A 157 8.36 29.54 13.36
N GLY A 158 9.31 28.90 14.05
CA GLY A 158 10.74 28.99 13.79
C GLY A 158 11.24 28.10 12.68
N LEU A 159 10.47 27.06 12.29
CA LEU A 159 10.86 26.14 11.22
C LEU A 159 11.04 26.86 9.89
N ALA A 160 12.19 26.66 9.27
CA ALA A 160 12.61 27.29 8.03
C ALA A 160 13.09 26.24 7.01
N PRO A 161 13.19 26.61 5.71
CA PRO A 161 13.79 25.73 4.71
C PRO A 161 15.21 25.31 5.11
N GLY A 162 15.45 24.00 5.14
CA GLY A 162 16.71 23.41 5.62
C GLY A 162 16.57 22.71 6.99
N ASP A 163 15.52 23.03 7.75
CA ASP A 163 15.23 22.31 8.99
C ASP A 163 14.65 20.92 8.72
N GLU A 164 15.08 19.98 9.54
CA GLU A 164 14.66 18.59 9.49
C GLU A 164 13.73 18.23 10.64
N MET A 165 12.76 17.37 10.33
CA MET A 165 11.84 16.76 11.28
C MET A 165 12.04 15.25 11.17
N VAL A 166 12.30 14.59 12.29
CA VAL A 166 12.65 13.16 12.30
C VAL A 166 11.59 12.39 13.07
N LEU A 167 10.94 11.44 12.42
CA LEU A 167 9.97 10.54 13.05
C LEU A 167 10.60 9.16 13.20
N ALA A 168 10.65 8.64 14.42
CA ALA A 168 11.09 7.26 14.65
C ALA A 168 9.90 6.38 15.03
N THR A 169 9.87 5.17 14.49
CA THR A 169 8.82 4.18 14.75
C THR A 169 9.28 3.11 15.74
N ARG A 170 8.33 2.35 16.27
CA ARG A 170 8.59 1.25 17.20
C ARG A 170 9.42 0.13 16.55
N GLY A 171 9.24 -0.11 15.26
CA GLY A 171 10.01 -1.05 14.46
C GLY A 171 11.44 -0.62 14.17
N GLY A 172 11.85 0.57 14.63
CA GLY A 172 13.22 1.08 14.47
C GLY A 172 13.44 1.90 13.20
N THR A 173 12.42 2.05 12.36
CA THR A 173 12.48 2.88 11.15
C THR A 173 12.56 4.36 11.53
N ARG A 174 13.37 5.12 10.80
CA ARG A 174 13.47 6.58 10.94
C ARG A 174 13.13 7.26 9.63
N PHE A 175 12.16 8.17 9.67
CA PHE A 175 11.77 8.99 8.53
C PHE A 175 12.25 10.42 8.76
N THR A 176 12.96 10.97 7.78
CA THR A 176 13.38 12.37 7.78
C THR A 176 12.48 13.16 6.85
N PHE A 177 12.03 14.32 7.30
CA PHE A 177 11.22 15.24 6.54
C PHE A 177 11.88 16.61 6.55
N SER A 178 11.88 17.30 5.42
CA SER A 178 12.35 18.68 5.36
C SER A 178 11.15 19.61 5.40
N PHE A 179 11.33 20.76 6.05
CA PHE A 179 10.33 21.82 6.03
C PHE A 179 9.95 22.17 4.58
N ASN A 180 8.64 22.22 4.30
CA ASN A 180 8.11 22.61 2.99
C ASN A 180 7.34 23.93 3.09
N ASN A 181 6.31 23.96 3.93
CA ASN A 181 5.43 25.12 4.07
C ASN A 181 4.80 25.18 5.46
N ARG A 182 4.36 26.37 5.85
CA ARG A 182 3.52 26.63 7.02
C ARG A 182 2.30 27.44 6.61
N SER A 183 1.14 27.07 7.13
CA SER A 183 -0.11 27.78 6.89
C SER A 183 -1.01 27.74 8.11
N THR A 184 -1.94 28.68 8.17
CA THR A 184 -3.02 28.69 9.16
C THR A 184 -4.29 28.25 8.44
N VAL A 185 -4.94 27.19 8.93
CA VAL A 185 -6.13 26.61 8.29
C VAL A 185 -7.27 26.48 9.29
N PRO A 186 -8.54 26.46 8.84
CA PRO A 186 -9.67 26.17 9.70
C PRO A 186 -9.54 24.81 10.38
N VAL A 187 -9.97 24.68 11.64
CA VAL A 187 -9.99 23.40 12.38
C VAL A 187 -10.85 22.32 11.70
N THR A 188 -11.82 22.75 10.87
CA THR A 188 -12.70 21.90 10.08
C THR A 188 -12.09 21.40 8.76
N ASN A 189 -10.94 21.96 8.34
CA ASN A 189 -10.28 21.53 7.12
C ASN A 189 -9.78 20.09 7.28
N ARG A 190 -10.20 19.20 6.36
CA ARG A 190 -9.87 17.77 6.35
C ARG A 190 -8.73 17.41 5.39
N ASP A 191 -8.33 18.32 4.51
CA ASP A 191 -7.28 18.09 3.52
C ASP A 191 -5.92 17.79 4.18
N ILE A 192 -5.73 18.26 5.41
CA ILE A 192 -4.56 17.96 6.25
C ILE A 192 -4.34 16.46 6.51
N PHE A 193 -5.39 15.63 6.36
CA PHE A 193 -5.35 14.18 6.57
C PHE A 193 -5.09 13.42 5.27
N ALA A 194 -4.97 14.12 4.13
CA ALA A 194 -4.73 13.49 2.84
C ALA A 194 -3.45 12.65 2.87
N GLN A 195 -3.56 11.43 2.36
CA GLN A 195 -2.49 10.42 2.30
C GLN A 195 -1.98 10.24 0.86
N ASN A 196 -2.19 11.22 -0.01
CA ASN A 196 -1.85 11.16 -1.44
C ASN A 196 -0.39 11.52 -1.75
N SER A 197 0.38 11.99 -0.76
CA SER A 197 1.77 12.38 -0.93
C SER A 197 2.59 12.04 0.31
N PRO A 198 3.79 11.43 0.16
CA PRO A 198 4.66 11.13 1.28
C PRO A 198 5.11 12.38 2.04
N GLY A 199 4.90 12.42 3.36
CA GLY A 199 5.22 13.61 4.15
C GLY A 199 4.92 13.50 5.63
N ILE A 200 5.03 14.63 6.31
CA ILE A 200 4.57 14.83 7.67
C ILE A 200 3.74 16.11 7.73
N THR A 201 2.67 16.09 8.50
CA THR A 201 1.84 17.26 8.78
C THR A 201 1.81 17.45 10.28
N LEU A 202 2.38 18.56 10.76
CA LEU A 202 2.40 18.95 12.16
C LEU A 202 1.32 19.98 12.43
N LEU A 203 0.58 19.81 13.52
CA LEU A 203 -0.53 20.69 13.87
C LEU A 203 -0.40 21.19 15.29
N LEU A 204 -0.75 22.45 15.51
CA LEU A 204 -0.92 22.99 16.85
C LEU A 204 -2.38 22.76 17.29
N LEU A 205 -2.55 22.08 18.41
CA LEU A 205 -3.84 21.61 18.93
C LEU A 205 -4.26 22.42 20.14
N GLY A 206 -5.54 22.79 20.22
CA GLY A 206 -6.08 23.51 21.37
C GLY A 206 -5.84 25.02 21.36
N SER A 207 -5.44 25.58 20.22
CA SER A 207 -5.35 27.04 20.07
C SER A 207 -6.71 27.72 20.15
N GLU A 208 -6.79 28.86 20.82
CA GLU A 208 -8.01 29.66 20.89
C GLU A 208 -8.39 30.18 19.49
N GLY A 209 -9.54 29.74 18.97
CA GLY A 209 -10.08 30.18 17.68
C GLY A 209 -10.55 29.04 16.78
N ASN A 210 -11.01 29.41 15.58
CA ASN A 210 -11.47 28.46 14.56
C ASN A 210 -10.36 28.05 13.58
N GLU A 211 -9.13 28.49 13.83
CA GLU A 211 -7.97 28.26 12.98
C GLU A 211 -6.86 27.58 13.79
N ARG A 212 -6.02 26.82 13.09
CA ARG A 212 -4.85 26.14 13.65
C ARG A 212 -3.64 26.30 12.76
N LEU A 213 -2.47 26.37 13.39
CA LEU A 213 -1.19 26.36 12.70
C LEU A 213 -0.90 24.95 12.18
N VAL A 214 -0.55 24.87 10.90
CA VAL A 214 -0.17 23.64 10.22
C VAL A 214 1.18 23.83 9.55
N VAL A 215 2.10 22.91 9.82
CA VAL A 215 3.39 22.81 9.13
C VAL A 215 3.40 21.53 8.31
N ASN A 216 3.73 21.64 7.03
CA ASN A 216 3.93 20.50 6.16
C ASN A 216 5.42 20.29 5.95
N GLY A 217 5.84 19.04 6.18
CA GLY A 217 7.14 18.53 5.78
C GLY A 217 7.01 17.60 4.60
N ARG A 218 7.91 17.72 3.64
CA ARG A 218 8.05 16.76 2.55
C ARG A 218 8.95 15.62 3.01
N TYR A 219 8.59 14.39 2.64
CA TYR A 219 9.48 13.27 2.89
C TYR A 219 10.80 13.52 2.17
N VAL A 220 11.87 13.57 2.95
CA VAL A 220 13.20 13.47 2.39
C VAL A 220 13.40 11.98 2.26
N VAL A 221 13.38 11.51 1.00
CA VAL A 221 14.09 10.28 0.71
C VAL A 221 15.47 10.56 1.24
N ALA A 222 15.82 9.93 2.37
CA ALA A 222 17.18 10.00 2.82
C ALA A 222 17.98 9.62 1.58
N GLU A 223 18.79 10.55 1.05
CA GLU A 223 19.95 10.12 0.27
C GLU A 223 20.64 9.18 1.22
N THR A 224 20.39 7.89 0.98
CA THR A 224 20.41 6.80 1.95
C THR A 224 21.35 7.16 3.06
N ASN A 225 20.78 7.66 4.17
CA ASN A 225 21.56 8.25 5.25
C ASN A 225 22.58 7.17 5.55
N ASN A 226 23.84 7.50 5.27
CA ASN A 226 24.98 6.60 5.25
C ASN A 226 25.26 6.15 6.69
N ALA A 227 24.32 5.42 7.27
CA ALA A 227 24.46 4.65 8.48
C ALA A 227 25.19 3.37 8.07
N GLY A 228 26.49 3.53 7.80
CA GLY A 228 27.43 2.43 7.57
C GLY A 228 27.40 1.76 6.20
N GLY A 229 26.48 2.12 5.30
CA GLY A 229 26.48 1.59 3.92
C GLY A 229 27.50 2.30 3.06
N SER A 230 28.68 1.72 2.91
CA SER A 230 29.73 2.28 2.04
C SER A 230 29.23 2.35 0.59
N VAL A 231 28.98 3.55 0.06
CA VAL A 231 28.78 3.72 -1.38
C VAL A 231 30.13 3.53 -2.05
N VAL A 232 30.26 2.48 -2.83
CA VAL A 232 31.50 2.14 -3.55
C VAL A 232 31.26 2.12 -5.06
N ASN A 233 32.30 2.26 -5.84
CA ASN A 233 32.23 2.19 -7.30
C ASN A 233 32.45 0.75 -7.78
N LEU A 234 32.12 0.50 -9.06
CA LEU A 234 32.50 -0.73 -9.74
C LEU A 234 34.01 -1.04 -9.56
N GLY A 235 34.32 -2.25 -9.11
CA GLY A 235 35.69 -2.70 -8.82
C GLY A 235 36.18 -2.44 -7.39
N GLU A 236 35.47 -1.64 -6.61
CA GLU A 236 35.80 -1.39 -5.20
C GLU A 236 35.11 -2.41 -4.27
N THR A 237 35.74 -2.68 -3.13
CA THR A 237 35.20 -3.59 -2.12
C THR A 237 34.34 -2.83 -1.12
N ALA A 238 33.06 -3.18 -1.08
CA ALA A 238 32.07 -2.73 -0.13
C ALA A 238 32.05 -3.64 1.11
N GLN A 239 32.03 -3.06 2.30
CA GLN A 239 31.84 -3.79 3.55
C GLN A 239 30.37 -3.71 3.97
N LEU A 240 29.75 -4.87 4.17
CA LEU A 240 28.43 -5.04 4.78
C LEU A 240 28.57 -5.93 6.01
N GLU A 241 28.74 -5.33 7.18
CA GLU A 241 28.93 -6.03 8.46
C GLU A 241 30.10 -7.03 8.42
N ASN A 242 29.81 -8.33 8.37
CA ASN A 242 30.77 -9.43 8.30
C ASN A 242 30.97 -9.95 6.87
N VAL A 243 30.58 -9.17 5.87
CA VAL A 243 30.62 -9.54 4.46
C VAL A 243 31.37 -8.47 3.68
N GLN A 244 32.25 -8.90 2.78
CA GLN A 244 32.87 -8.05 1.78
C GLN A 244 32.30 -8.39 0.40
N ILE A 245 31.95 -7.36 -0.36
CA ILE A 245 31.32 -7.51 -1.66
C ILE A 245 32.10 -6.64 -2.65
N THR A 246 32.53 -7.21 -3.76
CA THR A 246 33.23 -6.50 -4.83
C THR A 246 32.49 -6.78 -6.12
N VAL A 247 32.04 -5.74 -6.82
CA VAL A 247 31.44 -5.91 -8.16
C VAL A 247 32.57 -5.90 -9.18
N ASN A 248 32.65 -6.96 -9.98
CA ASN A 248 33.74 -7.19 -10.92
C ASN A 248 33.40 -6.62 -12.30
N SER A 249 32.17 -6.87 -12.78
CA SER A 249 31.73 -6.46 -14.11
C SER A 249 30.23 -6.30 -14.18
N THR A 250 29.78 -5.52 -15.15
CA THR A 250 28.37 -5.40 -15.53
C THR A 250 28.22 -5.67 -17.02
N THR A 251 27.08 -6.23 -17.43
CA THR A 251 26.77 -6.49 -18.83
C THR A 251 25.34 -6.09 -19.15
N TYR A 252 25.14 -5.40 -20.27
CA TYR A 252 23.82 -5.05 -20.79
C TYR A 252 23.51 -5.87 -22.04
N ILE A 253 22.35 -6.53 -22.07
CA ILE A 253 21.92 -7.40 -23.16
C ILE A 253 20.52 -6.96 -23.59
N ALA A 254 20.42 -6.41 -24.80
CA ALA A 254 19.15 -5.96 -25.39
C ALA A 254 18.66 -6.87 -26.54
N ASP A 255 19.55 -7.66 -27.14
CA ASP A 255 19.30 -8.37 -28.39
C ASP A 255 19.35 -9.90 -28.18
N ARG A 256 18.29 -10.44 -27.56
CA ARG A 256 18.09 -11.89 -27.36
C ARG A 256 16.62 -12.24 -27.55
N PRO A 257 16.31 -13.41 -28.15
CA PRO A 257 14.94 -13.86 -28.35
C PRO A 257 14.21 -14.20 -27.04
N GLU A 258 14.96 -14.46 -25.96
CA GLU A 258 14.47 -14.77 -24.62
C GLU A 258 13.97 -13.52 -23.87
N ILE A 259 14.29 -12.32 -24.37
CA ILE A 259 13.95 -11.05 -23.72
C ILE A 259 12.58 -10.57 -24.23
N PRO A 260 11.62 -10.26 -23.34
CA PRO A 260 10.35 -9.67 -23.75
C PRO A 260 10.55 -8.34 -24.51
N PRO A 261 9.73 -8.05 -25.54
CA PRO A 261 9.81 -6.78 -26.26
C PRO A 261 9.71 -5.57 -25.31
N GLY A 262 10.56 -4.57 -25.53
CA GLY A 262 10.61 -3.35 -24.70
C GLY A 262 11.48 -3.45 -23.44
N PHE A 263 12.08 -4.61 -23.18
CA PHE A 263 12.99 -4.81 -22.06
C PHE A 263 14.39 -5.17 -22.55
N ALA A 264 15.34 -5.05 -21.64
CA ALA A 264 16.71 -5.52 -21.73
C ALA A 264 17.11 -6.17 -20.41
N LEU A 265 18.17 -6.96 -20.44
CA LEU A 265 18.74 -7.57 -19.25
C LEU A 265 20.02 -6.84 -18.83
N PHE A 266 20.14 -6.60 -17.54
CA PHE A 266 21.33 -6.04 -16.92
C PHE A 266 21.90 -7.05 -15.93
N LEU A 267 23.13 -7.48 -16.15
CA LEU A 267 23.83 -8.49 -15.37
C LEU A 267 24.91 -7.82 -14.53
N VAL A 268 25.05 -8.26 -13.29
CA VAL A 268 26.05 -7.81 -12.32
C VAL A 268 26.81 -9.04 -11.84
N ASP A 269 28.09 -9.12 -12.19
CA ASP A 269 28.99 -10.17 -11.70
C ASP A 269 29.76 -9.63 -10.49
N TYR A 270 29.72 -10.37 -9.38
CA TYR A 270 30.31 -9.92 -8.14
C TYR A 270 31.00 -11.07 -7.40
N GLN A 271 31.92 -10.70 -6.53
CA GLN A 271 32.56 -11.57 -5.56
C GLN A 271 32.06 -11.19 -4.18
N ILE A 272 31.74 -12.20 -3.38
CA ILE A 272 31.32 -12.05 -1.99
C ILE A 272 32.23 -12.89 -1.10
N GLN A 273 32.66 -12.32 0.02
CA GLN A 273 33.47 -12.98 1.02
C GLN A 273 32.83 -12.83 2.40
N ASN A 274 32.66 -13.93 3.12
CA ASN A 274 32.30 -13.89 4.53
C ASN A 274 33.58 -13.66 5.34
N VAL A 275 33.75 -12.48 5.93
CA VAL A 275 34.86 -12.13 6.83
C VAL A 275 34.50 -12.35 8.31
N GLY A 276 33.30 -12.83 8.60
CA GLY A 276 32.84 -13.18 9.93
C GLY A 276 33.37 -14.52 10.43
N LEU A 277 33.08 -14.80 11.70
CA LEU A 277 33.46 -16.04 12.39
C LEU A 277 32.40 -17.16 12.27
N THR A 278 31.21 -16.85 11.76
CA THR A 278 30.07 -17.77 11.65
C THR A 278 29.66 -17.94 10.19
N ALA A 279 29.02 -19.06 9.87
CA ALA A 279 28.41 -19.24 8.55
C ALA A 279 27.32 -18.18 8.31
N LEU A 280 27.35 -17.56 7.14
CA LEU A 280 26.34 -16.60 6.68
C LEU A 280 25.37 -17.32 5.75
N ASP A 281 24.08 -17.22 6.02
CA ASP A 281 23.05 -17.62 5.06
C ASP A 281 22.91 -16.54 3.98
N SER A 282 23.27 -16.86 2.73
CA SER A 282 23.13 -15.92 1.62
C SER A 282 21.67 -15.58 1.28
N GLY A 283 20.70 -16.40 1.68
CA GLY A 283 19.27 -16.12 1.51
C GLY A 283 18.77 -14.90 2.30
N ASN A 284 19.51 -14.48 3.32
CA ASN A 284 19.24 -13.25 4.06
C ASN A 284 19.70 -11.99 3.33
N LEU A 285 20.50 -12.13 2.27
CA LEU A 285 20.91 -11.01 1.44
C LEU A 285 19.86 -10.74 0.37
N GLN A 286 19.33 -9.53 0.36
CA GLN A 286 18.45 -9.04 -0.69
C GLN A 286 19.24 -8.15 -1.64
N LEU A 287 19.28 -8.56 -2.89
CA LEU A 287 19.96 -7.84 -3.96
C LEU A 287 18.92 -7.07 -4.76
N GLY A 288 19.14 -5.77 -4.94
CA GLY A 288 18.27 -4.89 -5.72
C GLY A 288 19.08 -4.00 -6.65
N LEU A 289 18.44 -3.48 -7.67
CA LEU A 289 19.01 -2.49 -8.56
C LEU A 289 18.09 -1.27 -8.57
N VAL A 290 18.64 -0.07 -8.51
CA VAL A 290 17.88 1.18 -8.45
C VAL A 290 18.39 2.12 -9.55
N ASP A 291 17.48 2.75 -10.29
CA ASP A 291 17.84 3.76 -11.29
C ASP A 291 17.88 5.18 -10.70
N SER A 292 18.23 6.17 -11.54
CA SER A 292 18.32 7.57 -11.15
C SER A 292 16.99 8.22 -10.77
N LEU A 293 15.86 7.61 -11.16
CA LEU A 293 14.51 8.05 -10.81
C LEU A 293 14.01 7.36 -9.53
N GLY A 294 14.79 6.44 -8.96
CA GLY A 294 14.44 5.68 -7.77
C GLY A 294 13.59 4.44 -8.05
N ASN A 295 13.41 4.03 -9.31
CA ASN A 295 12.72 2.77 -9.59
C ASN A 295 13.60 1.60 -9.19
N GLN A 296 13.00 0.61 -8.54
CA GLN A 296 13.71 -0.58 -8.05
C GLN A 296 13.39 -1.81 -8.90
N TYR A 297 14.44 -2.54 -9.27
CA TYR A 297 14.38 -3.78 -10.01
C TYR A 297 14.84 -4.93 -9.11
N VAL A 298 14.06 -6.00 -9.11
CA VAL A 298 14.35 -7.24 -8.37
C VAL A 298 15.17 -8.20 -9.22
N VAL A 299 15.91 -9.10 -8.56
CA VAL A 299 16.66 -10.15 -9.26
C VAL A 299 15.69 -11.04 -10.04
N SER A 300 15.93 -11.17 -11.34
CA SER A 300 15.26 -12.12 -12.21
C SER A 300 16.09 -13.41 -12.28
N PRO A 301 15.56 -14.56 -11.83
CA PRO A 301 16.26 -15.84 -11.93
C PRO A 301 16.63 -16.21 -13.37
N VAL A 302 15.77 -15.88 -14.32
CA VAL A 302 16.01 -16.13 -15.76
C VAL A 302 17.18 -15.29 -16.27
N ALA A 303 17.25 -14.02 -15.85
CA ALA A 303 18.38 -13.16 -16.21
C ALA A 303 19.66 -13.62 -15.52
N ALA A 304 19.61 -13.98 -14.23
CA ALA A 304 20.79 -14.39 -13.47
C ALA A 304 21.46 -15.65 -14.04
N GLN A 305 20.70 -16.55 -14.68
CA GLN A 305 21.23 -17.72 -15.39
C GLN A 305 22.07 -17.38 -16.62
N LEU A 306 21.91 -16.18 -17.19
CA LEU A 306 22.72 -15.70 -18.32
C LEU A 306 24.02 -15.03 -17.88
N GLY A 307 24.24 -14.89 -16.57
CA GLY A 307 25.48 -14.38 -16.00
C GLY A 307 26.66 -15.35 -16.18
N ASN A 308 27.87 -14.85 -15.93
CA ASN A 308 29.09 -15.66 -16.04
C ASN A 308 29.25 -16.66 -14.88
N PHE A 309 28.54 -16.44 -13.77
CA PHE A 309 28.60 -17.22 -12.55
C PHE A 309 27.21 -17.68 -12.11
N PRO A 310 27.10 -18.75 -11.30
CA PRO A 310 25.83 -19.15 -10.71
C PRO A 310 25.23 -18.05 -9.83
N SER A 311 23.91 -18.07 -9.64
CA SER A 311 23.27 -17.21 -8.64
C SER A 311 23.73 -17.59 -7.23
N LEU A 312 23.85 -16.58 -6.36
CA LEU A 312 24.24 -16.79 -4.97
C LEU A 312 23.18 -17.60 -4.22
N ALA A 313 23.58 -18.73 -3.63
CA ALA A 313 22.71 -19.58 -2.85
C ALA A 313 23.48 -20.36 -1.77
N GLY A 314 22.77 -20.74 -0.70
CA GLY A 314 23.30 -21.56 0.38
C GLY A 314 24.07 -20.77 1.43
N PHE A 315 24.94 -21.45 2.16
CA PHE A 315 25.72 -20.88 3.24
C PHE A 315 27.15 -20.54 2.79
N LEU A 316 27.63 -19.37 3.18
CA LEU A 316 29.04 -19.00 3.10
C LEU A 316 29.70 -19.24 4.45
N ASN A 317 30.62 -20.19 4.52
CA ASN A 317 31.39 -20.45 5.74
C ASN A 317 32.31 -19.26 6.06
N ALA A 318 32.80 -19.19 7.30
CA ALA A 318 33.76 -18.18 7.71
C ALA A 318 34.99 -18.16 6.78
N ASN A 319 35.39 -16.97 6.34
CA ASN A 319 36.46 -16.70 5.37
C ASN A 319 36.25 -17.28 3.96
N GLN A 320 35.07 -17.81 3.64
CA GLN A 320 34.76 -18.32 2.30
C GLN A 320 34.54 -17.16 1.33
N VAL A 321 35.16 -17.27 0.15
CA VAL A 321 34.95 -16.39 -1.00
C VAL A 321 34.14 -17.14 -2.06
N THR A 322 33.18 -16.48 -2.70
CA THR A 322 32.36 -17.06 -3.77
C THR A 322 32.04 -15.99 -4.81
N GLN A 323 32.04 -16.38 -6.09
CA GLN A 323 31.63 -15.51 -7.19
C GLN A 323 30.20 -15.86 -7.59
N ALA A 324 29.41 -14.85 -7.90
CA ALA A 324 28.02 -15.01 -8.28
C ALA A 324 27.59 -13.94 -9.28
N SER A 325 26.50 -14.22 -10.01
CA SER A 325 25.88 -13.28 -10.92
C SER A 325 24.44 -12.99 -10.49
N ALA A 326 24.07 -11.71 -10.51
CA ALA A 326 22.70 -11.24 -10.37
C ALA A 326 22.24 -10.63 -11.69
N GLY A 327 21.04 -11.00 -12.14
CA GLY A 327 20.44 -10.47 -13.36
C GLY A 327 19.16 -9.71 -13.09
N TYR A 328 18.95 -8.63 -13.83
CA TYR A 328 17.82 -7.71 -13.71
C TYR A 328 17.18 -7.49 -15.06
N GLN A 329 15.86 -7.32 -15.07
CA GLN A 329 15.13 -6.91 -16.26
C GLN A 329 14.84 -5.40 -16.16
N VAL A 330 15.36 -4.64 -17.10
CA VAL A 330 15.24 -3.17 -17.16
C VAL A 330 14.55 -2.75 -18.46
N PRO A 331 13.91 -1.56 -18.54
CA PRO A 331 13.37 -1.05 -19.79
C PRO A 331 14.47 -0.81 -20.83
N LEU A 332 14.19 -1.14 -22.11
CA LEU A 332 15.16 -0.98 -23.21
C LEU A 332 15.59 0.49 -23.43
N GLY A 333 14.70 1.44 -23.13
CA GLY A 333 14.93 2.88 -23.25
C GLY A 333 15.24 3.56 -21.91
N LEU A 334 15.85 2.86 -20.96
CA LEU A 334 16.17 3.42 -19.64
C LEU A 334 17.15 4.61 -19.77
N GLU A 335 16.66 5.83 -19.55
CA GLU A 335 17.50 7.03 -19.52
C GLU A 335 18.19 7.16 -18.16
N SER A 336 19.32 6.48 -17.99
CA SER A 336 20.19 6.67 -16.85
C SER A 336 21.66 6.63 -17.27
N ASN A 337 22.51 7.36 -16.57
CA ASN A 337 23.97 7.26 -16.74
C ASN A 337 24.60 6.30 -15.72
N THR A 338 23.89 6.06 -14.61
CA THR A 338 24.35 5.25 -13.49
C THR A 338 23.19 4.46 -12.91
N LEU A 339 23.49 3.24 -12.46
CA LEU A 339 22.58 2.39 -11.70
C LEU A 339 23.19 2.13 -10.33
N SER A 340 22.37 2.07 -9.29
CA SER A 340 22.82 1.75 -7.94
C SER A 340 22.43 0.31 -7.61
N TRP A 341 23.42 -0.55 -7.42
CA TRP A 341 23.19 -1.90 -6.94
C TRP A 341 23.20 -1.94 -5.42
N VAL A 342 22.12 -2.43 -4.84
CA VAL A 342 21.87 -2.37 -3.40
C VAL A 342 21.88 -3.79 -2.85
N VAL A 343 22.69 -4.01 -1.83
CA VAL A 343 22.68 -5.27 -1.07
C VAL A 343 22.22 -4.97 0.35
N THR A 344 21.08 -5.54 0.73
CA THR A 344 20.48 -5.39 2.05
C THR A 344 20.59 -6.70 2.82
N ASN A 345 21.09 -6.67 4.05
CA ASN A 345 20.94 -7.78 4.97
C ASN A 345 19.57 -7.71 5.65
N ARG A 346 18.69 -8.68 5.39
CA ARG A 346 17.33 -8.70 5.94
C ARG A 346 17.27 -8.85 7.46
N SER A 347 18.29 -9.45 8.08
CA SER A 347 18.26 -9.70 9.53
C SER A 347 18.61 -8.45 10.35
N SER A 348 19.49 -7.60 9.83
CA SER A 348 19.96 -6.38 10.50
C SER A 348 19.43 -5.09 9.89
N GLY A 349 18.94 -5.13 8.65
CA GLY A 349 18.57 -3.94 7.87
C GLY A 349 19.78 -3.17 7.33
N ALA A 350 21.01 -3.66 7.53
CA ALA A 350 22.21 -3.04 6.99
C ALA A 350 22.19 -3.07 5.45
N GLN A 351 22.69 -2.02 4.82
CA GLN A 351 22.69 -1.87 3.36
C GLN A 351 24.05 -1.43 2.86
N VAL A 352 24.38 -1.81 1.64
CA VAL A 352 25.53 -1.28 0.92
C VAL A 352 25.15 -0.99 -0.53
N TYR A 353 25.79 0.04 -1.09
CA TYR A 353 25.45 0.60 -2.38
C TYR A 353 26.66 0.54 -3.30
N VAL A 354 26.46 0.05 -4.52
CA VAL A 354 27.50 0.04 -5.54
C VAL A 354 27.04 0.85 -6.73
N SER A 355 27.75 1.93 -7.04
CA SER A 355 27.51 2.74 -8.23
C SER A 355 28.05 2.03 -9.47
N LEU A 356 27.16 1.73 -10.39
CA LEU A 356 27.44 1.02 -11.63
C LEU A 356 27.26 1.97 -12.82
N PRO A 357 28.25 2.15 -13.69
CA PRO A 357 28.06 2.90 -14.93
C PRO A 357 27.05 2.17 -15.82
N PHE A 358 26.12 2.93 -16.41
CA PHE A 358 25.12 2.40 -17.33
C PHE A 358 25.15 3.17 -18.65
N THR A 359 25.29 2.44 -19.75
CA THR A 359 25.37 2.99 -21.12
C THR A 359 24.30 2.40 -22.05
N GLY A 360 23.35 1.62 -21.52
CA GLY A 360 22.38 0.87 -22.32
C GLY A 360 21.26 1.72 -22.94
N GLY A 361 20.91 2.86 -22.33
CA GLY A 361 19.82 3.74 -22.80
C GLY A 361 20.18 4.61 -24.01
N SER A 362 21.46 4.86 -24.25
CA SER A 362 21.89 5.83 -25.29
C SER A 362 21.87 5.25 -26.71
N ALA A 363 21.90 3.92 -26.86
CA ALA A 363 21.99 3.29 -28.19
C ALA A 363 20.69 3.40 -29.02
N VAL A 364 19.55 3.68 -28.38
CA VAL A 364 18.25 3.81 -29.09
C VAL A 364 17.99 5.26 -29.51
N ALA A 365 18.57 6.25 -28.82
CA ALA A 365 18.41 7.66 -29.13
C ALA A 365 19.20 8.09 -30.38
N GLU A 366 20.27 7.38 -30.76
CA GLU A 366 20.99 7.68 -32.01
C GLU A 366 20.23 7.22 -33.27
N GLY A 367 19.18 6.40 -33.11
CA GLY A 367 18.38 5.87 -34.21
C GLY A 367 17.11 6.66 -34.52
N LEU A 368 16.73 7.67 -33.73
CA LEU A 368 15.44 8.36 -33.91
C LEU A 368 15.60 9.87 -33.72
N SER A 369 15.49 10.62 -34.83
CA SER A 369 15.40 12.07 -34.81
C SER A 369 13.93 12.49 -34.94
N ILE A 370 13.39 13.11 -33.89
CA ILE A 370 12.06 13.70 -33.90
C ILE A 370 12.21 15.21 -34.05
N SER A 371 11.71 15.76 -35.15
CA SER A 371 11.69 17.20 -35.41
C SER A 371 10.25 17.71 -35.41
N LEU A 372 9.94 18.67 -34.54
CA LEU A 372 8.64 19.31 -34.52
C LEU A 372 8.61 20.42 -35.58
N ALA A 373 7.83 20.22 -36.64
CA ALA A 373 7.79 21.10 -37.80
C ALA A 373 6.72 22.20 -37.68
N ARG A 374 5.61 21.91 -37.00
CA ARG A 374 4.53 22.87 -36.76
C ARG A 374 3.78 22.58 -35.48
N VAL A 375 3.32 23.64 -34.85
CA VAL A 375 2.35 23.62 -33.77
C VAL A 375 1.27 24.61 -34.15
N GLU A 376 0.05 24.14 -34.31
CA GLU A 376 -1.10 24.98 -34.68
C GLU A 376 -2.18 24.81 -33.62
N VAL A 377 -2.60 25.92 -33.02
CA VAL A 377 -3.74 25.94 -32.09
C VAL A 377 -4.97 26.25 -32.93
N SER A 378 -6.03 25.46 -32.80
CA SER A 378 -7.28 25.72 -33.50
C SER A 378 -7.88 27.06 -33.08
N THR A 379 -8.62 27.69 -33.99
CA THR A 379 -9.18 29.04 -33.79
C THR A 379 -10.20 29.12 -32.66
N ASP A 380 -10.78 27.99 -32.25
CA ASP A 380 -11.67 27.85 -31.10
C ASP A 380 -10.92 27.53 -29.79
N LEU A 381 -9.59 27.45 -29.82
CA LEU A 381 -8.70 27.10 -28.70
C LEU A 381 -8.99 25.72 -28.08
N THR A 382 -9.73 24.85 -28.76
CA THR A 382 -10.10 23.53 -28.22
C THR A 382 -9.11 22.43 -28.61
N SER A 383 -8.26 22.65 -29.61
CA SER A 383 -7.32 21.64 -30.10
C SER A 383 -5.95 22.21 -30.43
N LEU A 384 -4.93 21.40 -30.16
CA LEU A 384 -3.53 21.66 -30.48
C LEU A 384 -3.09 20.60 -31.50
N ILE A 385 -2.80 21.02 -32.72
CA ILE A 385 -2.29 20.17 -33.79
C ILE A 385 -0.77 20.28 -33.82
N LEU A 386 -0.10 19.19 -33.44
CA LEU A 386 1.34 19.04 -33.52
C LEU A 386 1.68 18.28 -34.81
N GLY A 387 2.43 18.91 -35.72
CA GLY A 387 2.98 18.26 -36.89
C GLY A 387 4.49 18.15 -36.76
N GLY A 388 5.02 16.93 -36.72
CA GLY A 388 6.45 16.67 -36.68
C GLY A 388 6.85 15.63 -37.72
N GLN A 389 8.14 15.53 -37.96
CA GLN A 389 8.76 14.43 -38.70
C GLN A 389 9.47 13.51 -37.70
N ILE A 390 9.28 12.21 -37.89
CA ILE A 390 10.03 11.17 -37.18
C ILE A 390 10.94 10.54 -38.22
N THR A 391 12.24 10.69 -38.06
CA THR A 391 13.26 10.11 -38.94
C THR A 391 13.95 8.98 -38.19
N ASN A 392 13.79 7.76 -38.69
CA ASN A 392 14.60 6.62 -38.25
C ASN A 392 15.99 6.73 -38.89
N LEU A 393 17.02 6.92 -38.06
CA LEU A 393 18.43 6.97 -38.41
C LEU A 393 19.15 5.63 -38.16
N SER A 394 18.42 4.59 -37.74
CA SER A 394 19.00 3.26 -37.54
C SER A 394 19.25 2.53 -38.87
N THR A 395 20.24 1.63 -38.88
CA THR A 395 20.69 0.86 -40.06
C THR A 395 19.85 -0.40 -40.34
N GLN A 396 18.75 -0.61 -39.62
CA GLN A 396 17.81 -1.70 -39.85
C GLN A 396 16.48 -1.14 -40.40
N PRO A 397 15.96 -1.70 -41.50
CA PRO A 397 14.82 -1.16 -42.25
C PRO A 397 13.49 -1.23 -41.49
#